data_AF-A0A7W5GB93-F1
#
_entry.id   AF-A0A7W5GB93-F1
#
_cell.length_a   1.000
_cell.length_b   1.000
_cell.length_c   1.000
_cell.angle_alpha   90.00
_cell.angle_beta   90.00
_cell.angle_gamma   90.00
#
_symmetry.space_group_name_H-M   'P 1'
#
loop_
_entity.id
_entity.type
_entity.pdbx_description
1 polymer ?
#
loop_
_entity_poly.entity_id
_entity_poly.type
_entity_poly.pdbx_seq_one_letter_code
_entity_poly.pdbx_strand_id
1 'polypeptide(L)'
;MNVNVRTISGFVLLLLGACLFLNQGETFGPGKIFAYFWPSLFVIPLGLFFHWMYFSMVGRKGVGLLIPGGILFVAGVICQIAMLFNNWVYMWPGFILAVAVGLFEFYWFGNRNKWLLIPINILSVLSLLFFAVFSIGSFYNKFVLSQPIIAIVFILAGAMILLMKRKDA
;
A
#
# COMPACT_ATOMS: atom_id res chain seq x y z
N MET A 1 -23.51 15.34 -8.00
CA MET A 1 -23.24 14.31 -9.03
C MET A 1 -23.62 12.97 -8.42
N ASN A 2 -24.75 12.39 -8.83
CA ASN A 2 -25.38 11.26 -8.15
C ASN A 2 -24.69 9.95 -8.59
N VAL A 3 -23.62 9.55 -7.91
CA VAL A 3 -22.95 8.28 -8.18
C VAL A 3 -23.88 7.14 -7.76
N ASN A 4 -24.50 6.51 -8.75
CA ASN A 4 -25.43 5.41 -8.53
C ASN A 4 -24.67 4.23 -7.92
N VAL A 5 -25.16 3.68 -6.81
CA VAL A 5 -24.50 2.56 -6.09
C VAL A 5 -24.22 1.39 -7.03
N ARG A 6 -25.07 1.20 -8.06
CA ARG A 6 -24.86 0.22 -9.14
C ARG A 6 -23.60 0.46 -9.97
N THR A 7 -23.22 1.70 -10.19
CA THR A 7 -22.01 2.07 -10.95
C THR A 7 -20.76 1.85 -10.11
N ILE A 8 -20.79 2.17 -8.82
CA ILE A 8 -19.68 1.90 -7.89
C ILE A 8 -19.51 0.39 -7.73
N SER A 9 -20.60 -0.35 -7.48
CA SER A 9 -20.56 -1.81 -7.36
C SER A 9 -20.13 -2.47 -8.67
N GLY A 10 -20.56 -1.94 -9.81
CA GLY A 10 -20.16 -2.40 -11.13
C GLY A 10 -18.66 -2.17 -11.40
N PHE A 11 -18.13 -1.02 -11.02
CA PHE A 11 -16.70 -0.71 -11.18
C PHE A 11 -15.82 -1.58 -10.26
N VAL A 12 -16.29 -1.82 -9.02
CA VAL A 12 -15.65 -2.75 -8.08
C VAL A 12 -15.66 -4.17 -8.65
N LEU A 13 -16.80 -4.66 -9.14
CA LEU A 13 -16.93 -5.98 -9.78
C LEU A 13 -16.07 -6.11 -11.03
N LEU A 14 -15.94 -5.04 -11.82
CA LEU A 14 -15.12 -5.01 -13.03
C LEU A 14 -13.62 -5.06 -12.71
N LEU A 15 -13.17 -4.34 -11.68
CA LEU A 15 -11.80 -4.43 -11.17
C LEU A 15 -11.50 -5.81 -10.56
N LEU A 16 -12.45 -6.37 -9.81
CA LEU A 16 -12.35 -7.72 -9.24
C LEU A 16 -12.28 -8.78 -10.35
N GLY A 17 -13.12 -8.66 -11.38
CA GLY A 17 -13.14 -9.52 -12.56
C GLY A 17 -11.86 -9.43 -13.38
N ALA A 18 -11.33 -8.22 -13.61
CA ALA A 18 -10.05 -8.03 -14.31
C ALA A 18 -8.88 -8.63 -13.52
N CYS A 19 -8.88 -8.50 -12.19
CA CYS A 19 -7.85 -9.07 -11.34
C CYS A 19 -7.91 -10.62 -11.29
N LEU A 20 -9.11 -11.19 -11.31
CA LEU A 20 -9.34 -12.64 -11.46
C LEU A 20 -8.90 -13.14 -12.84
N PHE A 21 -9.18 -12.37 -13.90
CA PHE A 21 -8.83 -12.73 -15.26
C PHE A 21 -7.31 -12.77 -15.50
N LEU A 22 -6.54 -11.89 -14.83
CA LEU A 22 -5.08 -11.84 -14.94
C LEU A 22 -4.35 -12.94 -14.15
N ASN A 23 -5.05 -13.67 -13.25
CA ASN A 23 -4.50 -14.76 -12.43
C ASN A 23 -4.99 -16.15 -12.88
N GLN A 24 -5.15 -16.37 -14.19
CA GLN A 24 -5.53 -17.67 -14.74
C GLN A 24 -4.39 -18.69 -14.57
N GLY A 25 -4.53 -19.60 -13.59
CA GLY A 25 -3.64 -20.75 -13.43
C GLY A 25 -3.77 -21.52 -12.11
N GLU A 26 -4.26 -20.88 -11.05
CA GLU A 26 -4.33 -21.48 -9.71
C GLU A 26 -5.78 -21.79 -9.31
N THR A 27 -6.03 -22.95 -8.71
CA THR A 27 -7.36 -23.37 -8.25
C THR A 27 -7.86 -22.41 -7.17
N PHE A 28 -8.80 -21.52 -7.49
CA PHE A 28 -9.42 -20.59 -6.56
C PHE A 28 -10.34 -21.32 -5.57
N GLY A 29 -9.76 -21.91 -4.52
CA GLY A 29 -10.53 -22.32 -3.35
C GLY A 29 -11.09 -21.08 -2.64
N PRO A 30 -12.28 -21.16 -2.01
CA PRO A 30 -12.88 -20.03 -1.28
C PRO A 30 -11.91 -19.42 -0.25
N GLY A 31 -11.06 -20.24 0.39
CA GLY A 31 -10.04 -19.76 1.32
C GLY A 31 -9.02 -18.77 0.72
N LYS A 32 -8.66 -18.90 -0.56
CA LYS A 32 -7.72 -17.97 -1.23
C LYS A 32 -8.38 -16.63 -1.54
N ILE A 33 -9.66 -16.63 -1.89
CA ILE A 33 -10.42 -15.40 -2.14
C ILE A 33 -10.51 -14.59 -0.85
N PHE A 34 -10.87 -15.23 0.26
CA PHE A 34 -10.85 -14.58 1.57
C PHE A 34 -9.45 -14.10 1.96
N ALA A 35 -8.39 -14.87 1.67
CA ALA A 35 -7.02 -14.47 1.99
C ALA A 35 -6.51 -13.23 1.22
N TYR A 36 -6.84 -13.08 -0.07
CA TYR A 36 -6.37 -11.96 -0.90
C TYR A 36 -7.30 -10.74 -0.87
N PHE A 37 -8.61 -10.95 -0.70
CA PHE A 37 -9.62 -9.89 -0.80
C PHE A 37 -10.25 -9.51 0.53
N TRP A 38 -9.77 -10.01 1.68
CA TRP A 38 -10.26 -9.53 2.99
C TRP A 38 -10.23 -8.00 3.17
N PRO A 39 -9.25 -7.23 2.63
CA PRO A 39 -9.23 -5.79 2.82
C PRO A 39 -10.36 -5.09 2.08
N SER A 40 -10.69 -5.54 0.87
CA SER A 40 -11.81 -5.02 0.08
C SER A 40 -13.18 -5.52 0.53
N LEU A 41 -13.25 -6.73 1.10
CA LEU A 41 -14.50 -7.32 1.59
C LEU A 41 -14.91 -6.77 2.96
N PHE A 42 -13.96 -6.53 3.87
CA PHE A 42 -14.26 -6.14 5.24
C PHE A 42 -13.80 -4.73 5.58
N VAL A 43 -12.54 -4.38 5.28
CA VAL A 43 -11.92 -3.15 5.79
C VAL A 43 -12.41 -1.92 5.05
N ILE A 44 -12.45 -1.95 3.71
CA ILE A 44 -12.91 -0.82 2.89
C ILE A 44 -14.40 -0.52 3.14
N PRO A 45 -15.32 -1.51 3.14
CA PRO A 45 -16.73 -1.26 3.44
C PRO A 45 -16.94 -0.74 4.86
N LEU A 46 -16.15 -1.18 5.83
CA LEU A 46 -16.21 -0.68 7.20
C LEU A 46 -15.78 0.80 7.28
N GLY A 47 -14.72 1.20 6.58
CA GLY A 47 -14.32 2.61 6.46
C GLY A 47 -15.40 3.47 5.82
N LEU A 48 -15.98 2.99 4.71
CA LEU A 48 -17.11 3.62 4.02
C LEU A 48 -18.36 3.72 4.91
N PHE A 49 -18.63 2.71 5.74
CA PHE A 49 -19.73 2.72 6.69
C PHE A 49 -19.60 3.86 7.70
N PHE A 50 -18.40 4.11 8.22
CA PHE A 50 -18.14 5.25 9.11
C PHE A 50 -18.32 6.60 8.40
N HIS A 51 -17.87 6.73 7.14
CA HIS A 51 -18.15 7.93 6.34
C HIS A 51 -19.65 8.10 6.06
N TRP A 52 -20.37 7.03 5.74
CA TRP A 52 -21.80 7.09 5.50
C TRP A 52 -22.57 7.49 6.76
N MET A 53 -22.21 6.94 7.92
CA MET A 53 -22.79 7.29 9.21
C MET A 53 -22.56 8.78 9.54
N TYR A 54 -21.38 9.33 9.22
CA TYR A 54 -21.12 10.77 9.35
C TYR A 54 -22.05 11.61 8.47
N PHE A 55 -22.11 11.32 7.17
CA PHE A 55 -22.89 12.12 6.21
C PHE A 55 -24.41 11.94 6.35
N SER A 56 -24.87 10.78 6.80
CA SER A 56 -26.29 10.43 6.83
C SER A 56 -26.95 10.56 8.20
N MET A 57 -26.22 10.37 9.31
CA MET A 57 -26.84 10.19 10.63
C MET A 57 -26.39 11.23 11.67
N VAL A 58 -25.10 11.56 11.72
CA VAL A 58 -24.53 12.33 12.86
C VAL A 58 -24.25 13.80 12.52
N GLY A 59 -24.10 14.14 11.24
CA GLY A 59 -23.85 15.52 10.79
C GLY A 59 -22.61 16.15 11.43
N ARG A 60 -22.58 17.48 11.57
CA ARG A 60 -21.43 18.26 12.09
C ARG A 60 -21.02 17.93 13.54
N LYS A 61 -21.81 17.13 14.29
CA LYS A 61 -21.48 16.68 15.65
C LYS A 61 -20.62 15.41 15.65
N GLY A 62 -20.58 14.67 14.54
CA GLY A 62 -19.92 13.37 14.42
C GLY A 62 -18.55 13.42 13.78
N VAL A 63 -17.87 14.58 13.75
CA VAL A 63 -16.62 14.73 13.00
C VAL A 63 -15.54 13.74 13.46
N GLY A 64 -15.54 13.39 14.76
CA GLY A 64 -14.62 12.39 15.32
C GLY A 64 -14.74 11.00 14.66
N LEU A 65 -15.88 10.68 14.03
CA LEU A 65 -16.10 9.42 13.31
C LEU A 65 -15.36 9.35 11.96
N LEU A 66 -14.99 10.50 11.38
CA LEU A 66 -14.19 10.51 10.14
C LEU A 66 -12.76 10.05 10.37
N ILE A 67 -12.21 10.24 11.57
CA ILE A 67 -10.84 9.79 11.88
C ILE A 67 -10.73 8.26 11.70
N PRO A 68 -11.51 7.42 12.39
CA PRO A 68 -11.46 5.98 12.17
C PRO A 68 -11.96 5.59 10.77
N GLY A 69 -12.92 6.30 10.18
CA GLY A 69 -13.39 6.04 8.82
C GLY A 69 -12.32 6.20 7.76
N GLY A 70 -11.61 7.34 7.75
CA GLY A 70 -10.51 7.63 6.84
C GLY A 70 -9.32 6.70 7.04
N ILE A 71 -8.98 6.40 8.30
CA ILE A 71 -7.92 5.42 8.62
C ILE A 71 -8.26 4.06 8.02
N LEU A 72 -9.46 3.54 8.30
CA LEU A 72 -9.87 2.22 7.80
C LEU A 72 -9.96 2.18 6.28
N PHE A 73 -10.45 3.24 5.66
CA PHE A 73 -10.53 3.31 4.20
C PHE A 73 -9.14 3.24 3.55
N VAL A 74 -8.21 4.11 3.99
CA VAL A 74 -6.86 4.16 3.43
C VAL A 74 -6.06 2.90 3.80
N ALA A 75 -6.17 2.43 5.04
CA ALA A 75 -5.54 1.17 5.47
C ALA A 75 -6.07 -0.02 4.67
N GLY A 76 -7.36 -0.07 4.37
CA GLY A 76 -7.96 -1.10 3.52
C GLY A 76 -7.40 -1.09 2.10
N VAL A 77 -7.22 0.09 1.50
CA VAL A 77 -6.58 0.25 0.18
C VAL A 77 -5.13 -0.24 0.22
N ILE A 78 -4.36 0.16 1.23
CA ILE A 78 -2.96 -0.26 1.39
C ILE A 78 -2.86 -1.77 1.57
N CYS A 79 -3.70 -2.36 2.42
CA CYS A 79 -3.75 -3.80 2.62
C CYS A 79 -4.14 -4.53 1.32
N GLN A 80 -5.06 -4.00 0.53
CA GLN A 80 -5.44 -4.60 -0.75
C GLN A 80 -4.28 -4.58 -1.74
N ILE A 81 -3.56 -3.46 -1.87
CA ILE A 81 -2.38 -3.36 -2.72
C ILE A 81 -1.27 -4.28 -2.20
N ALA A 82 -1.05 -4.32 -0.89
CA ALA A 82 -0.05 -5.19 -0.28
C ALA A 82 -0.33 -6.66 -0.54
N MET A 83 -1.59 -7.10 -0.49
CA MET A 83 -2.00 -8.47 -0.83
C MET A 83 -1.84 -8.77 -2.33
N LEU A 84 -2.20 -7.83 -3.21
CA LEU A 84 -2.11 -8.02 -4.66
C LEU A 84 -0.66 -8.13 -5.16
N PHE A 85 0.23 -7.30 -4.63
CA PHE A 85 1.64 -7.26 -5.05
C PHE A 85 2.56 -8.05 -4.10
N ASN A 86 2.01 -8.66 -3.05
CA ASN A 86 2.74 -9.32 -1.97
C ASN A 86 3.88 -8.44 -1.39
N ASN A 87 3.62 -7.13 -1.26
CA ASN A 87 4.67 -6.12 -1.10
C ASN A 87 4.61 -5.37 0.25
N TRP A 88 4.40 -6.12 1.33
CA TRP A 88 4.20 -5.61 2.69
C TRP A 88 5.32 -4.68 3.19
N VAL A 89 6.56 -4.97 2.81
CA VAL A 89 7.76 -4.23 3.23
C VAL A 89 7.76 -2.76 2.77
N TYR A 90 7.02 -2.42 1.71
CA TYR A 90 6.94 -1.05 1.20
C TYR A 90 5.59 -0.40 1.45
N MET A 91 4.60 -1.21 1.80
CA MET A 91 3.24 -0.75 2.04
C MET A 91 3.04 -0.29 3.48
N TRP A 92 3.87 -0.76 4.43
CA TRP A 92 3.74 -0.38 5.84
C TRP A 92 3.79 1.14 6.13
N PRO A 93 4.62 1.98 5.44
CA PRO A 93 4.60 3.42 5.65
C PRO A 93 3.23 4.03 5.31
N GLY A 94 2.49 3.38 4.41
CA GLY A 94 1.13 3.75 4.09
C GLY A 94 0.20 3.77 5.32
N PHE A 95 0.43 2.96 6.36
CA PHE A 95 -0.41 3.04 7.56
C PHE A 95 -0.23 4.37 8.30
N ILE A 96 0.97 4.97 8.25
CA ILE A 96 1.20 6.33 8.77
C ILE A 96 0.42 7.34 7.91
N LEU A 97 0.42 7.14 6.58
CA LEU A 97 -0.40 7.94 5.68
C LEU A 97 -1.90 7.81 5.99
N ALA A 98 -2.39 6.61 6.33
CA ALA A 98 -3.78 6.37 6.67
C ALA A 98 -4.20 7.21 7.89
N VAL A 99 -3.34 7.30 8.90
CA VAL A 99 -3.56 8.17 10.07
C VAL A 99 -3.51 9.65 9.68
N ALA A 100 -2.57 10.05 8.82
CA ALA A 100 -2.51 11.41 8.30
C ALA A 100 -3.79 11.81 7.56
N VAL A 101 -4.31 10.93 6.70
CA VAL A 101 -5.54 11.16 5.93
C VAL A 101 -6.77 11.22 6.84
N GLY A 102 -6.91 10.30 7.80
CA GLY A 102 -8.04 10.35 8.75
C GLY A 102 -8.06 11.64 9.58
N LEU A 103 -6.89 12.11 10.03
CA LEU A 103 -6.76 13.41 10.70
C LEU A 103 -7.03 14.58 9.75
N PHE A 104 -6.60 14.49 8.49
CA PHE A 104 -6.85 15.50 7.47
C PHE A 104 -8.35 15.64 7.14
N GLU A 105 -9.06 14.53 6.99
CA GLU A 105 -10.51 14.52 6.81
C GLU A 105 -11.21 15.19 8.02
N PHE A 106 -10.78 14.87 9.24
CA PHE A 106 -11.29 15.52 10.44
C PHE A 106 -11.02 17.04 10.44
N TYR A 107 -9.84 17.49 10.01
CA TYR A 107 -9.54 18.93 9.91
C TYR A 107 -10.43 19.63 8.88
N TRP A 108 -10.62 19.02 7.72
CA TRP A 108 -11.37 19.61 6.61
C TRP A 108 -12.87 19.73 6.90
N PHE A 109 -13.45 18.66 7.48
CA PHE A 109 -14.88 18.60 7.79
C PHE A 109 -15.23 19.09 9.21
N GLY A 110 -14.22 19.25 10.07
CA GLY A 110 -14.34 19.73 11.44
C GLY A 110 -14.10 21.22 11.64
N ASN A 111 -13.60 21.57 12.82
CA ASN A 111 -13.49 22.95 13.28
C ASN A 111 -12.27 23.72 12.72
N ARG A 112 -11.70 23.29 11.58
CA ARG A 112 -10.51 23.89 10.91
C ARG A 112 -9.44 24.38 11.89
N ASN A 113 -9.15 23.58 12.92
CA ASN A 113 -8.19 23.98 13.95
C ASN A 113 -6.77 23.89 13.38
N LYS A 114 -6.11 25.03 13.21
CA LYS A 114 -4.76 25.14 12.63
C LYS A 114 -3.73 24.29 13.37
N TRP A 115 -3.93 24.02 14.67
CA TRP A 115 -3.06 23.18 15.47
C TRP A 115 -3.00 21.72 14.99
N LEU A 116 -4.08 21.23 14.36
CA LEU A 116 -4.13 19.85 13.87
C LEU A 116 -3.31 19.63 12.58
N LEU A 117 -3.03 20.70 11.83
CA LEU A 117 -2.23 20.64 10.61
C LEU A 117 -0.77 20.26 10.89
N ILE A 118 -0.28 20.55 12.09
CA ILE A 118 1.10 20.21 12.50
C ILE A 118 1.27 18.68 12.50
N PRO A 119 0.48 17.90 13.27
CA PRO A 119 0.52 16.44 13.19
C PRO A 119 0.31 15.89 11.78
N ILE A 120 -0.68 16.41 11.04
CA ILE A 120 -1.00 15.91 9.69
C ILE A 120 0.21 16.04 8.76
N ASN A 121 0.86 17.20 8.75
CA ASN A 121 2.04 17.43 7.90
C ASN A 121 3.22 16.56 8.33
N ILE A 122 3.47 16.42 9.65
CA ILE A 122 4.55 15.58 10.15
C ILE A 122 4.32 14.12 9.74
N LEU A 123 3.12 13.58 9.95
CA LEU A 123 2.81 12.20 9.57
C LEU A 123 2.87 11.99 8.05
N SER A 124 2.39 12.95 7.27
CA SER A 124 2.45 12.89 5.80
C SER A 124 3.89 12.88 5.28
N VAL A 125 4.72 13.81 5.75
CA VAL A 125 6.14 13.87 5.38
C VAL A 125 6.89 12.63 5.86
N LEU A 126 6.62 12.16 7.08
CA LEU A 126 7.26 10.95 7.61
C LEU A 126 6.88 9.70 6.80
N SER A 127 5.61 9.57 6.42
CA SER A 127 5.15 8.49 5.55
C SER A 127 5.84 8.53 4.19
N LEU A 128 5.97 9.72 3.59
CA LEU A 128 6.65 9.90 2.30
C LEU A 128 8.14 9.57 2.40
N LEU A 129 8.80 10.02 3.47
CA LEU A 129 10.21 9.72 3.72
C LEU A 129 10.43 8.22 3.89
N PHE A 130 9.63 7.53 4.70
CA PHE A 130 9.74 6.09 4.83
C PHE A 130 9.38 5.36 3.54
N PHE A 131 8.36 5.79 2.81
CA PHE A 131 8.07 5.19 1.51
C PHE A 131 9.25 5.35 0.53
N ALA A 132 9.87 6.53 0.48
CA ALA A 132 11.05 6.78 -0.35
C ALA A 132 12.25 5.94 0.09
N VAL A 133 12.59 5.94 1.40
CA VAL A 133 13.72 5.17 1.95
C VAL A 133 13.55 3.68 1.72
N PHE A 134 12.36 3.12 1.94
CA PHE A 134 12.11 1.70 1.73
C PHE A 134 12.10 1.36 0.25
N SER A 135 11.49 2.17 -0.61
CA SER A 135 11.52 1.97 -2.06
C SER A 135 12.96 1.97 -2.59
N ILE A 136 13.74 2.98 -2.23
CA ILE A 136 15.16 3.10 -2.59
C ILE A 136 15.96 1.93 -2.00
N GLY A 137 15.75 1.60 -0.73
CA GLY A 137 16.36 0.47 -0.03
C GLY A 137 16.07 -0.87 -0.70
N SER A 138 14.89 -1.08 -1.30
CA SER A 138 14.60 -2.27 -2.11
C SER A 138 15.47 -2.36 -3.34
N PHE A 139 15.62 -1.25 -4.05
CA PHE A 139 16.41 -1.21 -5.27
C PHE A 139 17.86 -1.54 -4.92
N TYR A 140 18.38 -0.96 -3.83
CA TYR A 140 19.70 -1.33 -3.31
C TYR A 140 19.78 -2.79 -2.85
N ASN A 141 18.78 -3.34 -2.14
CA ASN A 141 18.83 -4.74 -1.69
C ASN A 141 18.68 -5.76 -2.83
N LYS A 142 17.90 -5.46 -3.87
CA LYS A 142 17.85 -6.27 -5.09
C LYS A 142 19.17 -6.20 -5.86
N PHE A 143 19.86 -5.05 -5.85
CA PHE A 143 21.22 -4.92 -6.38
C PHE A 143 22.27 -5.63 -5.50
N VAL A 144 22.07 -5.67 -4.17
CA VAL A 144 22.94 -6.39 -3.22
C VAL A 144 22.71 -7.90 -3.28
N LEU A 145 21.52 -8.39 -3.64
CA LEU A 145 21.31 -9.80 -4.01
C LEU A 145 21.94 -10.18 -5.37
N SER A 146 22.44 -9.21 -6.15
CA SER A 146 23.40 -9.44 -7.24
C SER A 146 24.85 -9.40 -6.77
N GLN A 147 25.17 -9.14 -5.48
CA GLN A 147 26.53 -9.30 -4.96
C GLN A 147 27.08 -10.71 -5.14
N PRO A 148 26.32 -11.82 -4.98
CA PRO A 148 26.85 -13.14 -5.29
C PRO A 148 27.24 -13.24 -6.76
N ILE A 149 26.46 -12.65 -7.68
CA ILE A 149 26.73 -12.68 -9.12
C ILE A 149 27.95 -11.82 -9.45
N ILE A 150 28.04 -10.60 -8.92
CA ILE A 150 29.18 -9.70 -9.12
C ILE A 150 30.44 -10.28 -8.47
N ALA A 151 30.34 -10.88 -7.29
CA ALA A 151 31.44 -11.58 -6.62
C ALA A 151 31.86 -12.82 -7.40
N ILE A 152 30.92 -13.63 -7.91
CA ILE A 152 31.22 -14.78 -8.79
C ILE A 152 31.92 -14.30 -10.06
N VAL A 153 31.45 -13.20 -10.68
CA VAL A 153 32.10 -12.62 -11.86
C VAL A 153 33.51 -12.12 -11.53
N PHE A 154 33.72 -11.47 -10.38
CA PHE A 154 35.06 -11.04 -9.94
C PHE A 154 35.98 -12.21 -9.59
N ILE A 155 35.46 -13.25 -8.93
CA ILE A 155 36.20 -14.47 -8.61
C ILE A 155 36.59 -15.21 -9.91
N LEU A 156 35.67 -15.33 -10.87
CA LEU A 156 35.94 -15.93 -12.17
C LEU A 156 36.90 -15.09 -13.02
N ALA A 157 36.76 -13.77 -13.02
CA ALA A 157 37.70 -12.86 -13.68
C ALA A 157 39.09 -12.94 -13.06
N GLY A 158 39.18 -12.95 -11.72
CA GLY A 158 40.44 -13.13 -10.99
C GLY A 158 41.07 -14.50 -11.26
N ALA A 159 40.27 -15.57 -11.30
CA ALA A 159 40.74 -16.91 -11.64
C ALA A 159 41.25 -17.00 -13.08
N MET A 160 40.55 -16.41 -14.06
CA MET A 160 41.03 -16.35 -15.44
C MET A 160 42.35 -15.58 -15.58
N ILE A 161 42.48 -14.43 -14.91
CA ILE A 161 43.71 -13.62 -14.95
C ILE A 161 44.89 -14.39 -14.34
N LEU A 162 44.66 -15.15 -13.26
CA LEU A 162 45.69 -16.00 -12.64
C LEU A 162 46.09 -17.19 -13.53
N LEU A 163 45.14 -17.76 -14.27
CA LEU A 163 45.41 -18.85 -15.23
C LEU A 163 46.04 -18.34 -16.54
N MET A 164 45.89 -17.06 -16.88
CA MET A 164 46.45 -16.46 -18.10
C MET A 164 47.94 -16.09 -18.03
N LYS A 165 48.64 -16.35 -16.92
CA LYS A 165 50.09 -16.11 -16.86
C LYS A 165 50.90 -17.32 -16.39
N ARG A 166 51.24 -18.16 -17.37
CA ARG A 166 52.61 -18.61 -17.68
C ARG A 166 52.60 -19.30 -19.04
N LYS A 167 52.86 -18.53 -20.09
CA LYS A 167 53.38 -19.06 -21.35
C LYS A 167 54.57 -18.21 -21.78
N ASP A 168 55.54 -18.13 -20.87
CA ASP A 168 56.91 -17.73 -21.20
C ASP A 168 57.72 -19.03 -21.31
N ALA A 169 57.77 -19.57 -22.51
CA ALA A 169 58.79 -20.50 -23.02
C ALA A 169 58.75 -20.43 -24.55
#